data_AF-A0A7J5EGQ9-F1
#
_entry.id   AF-A0A7J5EGQ9-F1
#
_cell.length_a   1.000
_cell.length_b   1.000
_cell.length_c   1.000
_cell.angle_alpha   90.00
_cell.angle_beta   90.00
_cell.angle_gamma   90.00
#
_symmetry.space_group_name_H-M   'P 1'
#
loop_
_entity.id
_entity.type
_entity.pdbx_description
1 polymer ?
#
loop_
_entity_poly.entity_id
_entity_poly.type
_entity_poly.pdbx_seq_one_letter_code
_entity_poly.pdbx_strand_id
1 'polypeptide(L)'
;MSPEPSSPVQRVALCGNPNTGKTTLFNALTGAQARTGNYPGVTVDRRVGRLRGREDVEIIDVPGTYSLTARSVDEQIALDVILGLAPDAAPDERPALLVICVDATQLARSSYLVVQAQELGARCLVALTMTDEAGDAAPDPA
;
A
#
# COMPACT_ATOMS: atom_id res chain seq x y z
N MET A 1 28.53 2.60 26.57
CA MET A 1 27.93 1.67 25.61
C MET A 1 27.17 2.52 24.62
N SER A 2 27.74 2.78 23.45
CA SER A 2 27.06 3.52 22.38
C SER A 2 25.91 2.64 21.86
N PRO A 3 24.73 3.20 21.53
CA PRO A 3 23.67 2.41 20.93
C PRO A 3 24.20 1.84 19.60
N GLU A 4 24.05 0.52 19.41
CA GLU A 4 24.28 -0.08 18.10
C GLU A 4 23.36 0.60 17.07
N PRO A 5 23.81 0.77 15.81
CA PRO A 5 22.96 1.33 14.78
C PRO A 5 21.71 0.44 14.64
N SER A 6 20.54 1.02 14.94
CA SER A 6 19.26 0.37 14.70
C SER A 6 19.18 -0.02 13.23
N SER A 7 18.81 -1.27 12.94
CA SER A 7 18.57 -1.71 11.56
C SER A 7 17.69 -0.69 10.81
N PRO A 8 17.95 -0.44 9.52
CA PRO A 8 17.19 0.56 8.76
C PRO A 8 15.70 0.20 8.78
N VAL A 9 14.86 1.21 9.04
CA VAL A 9 13.40 1.03 9.07
C VAL A 9 12.93 0.57 7.70
N GLN A 10 12.31 -0.60 7.64
CA GLN A 10 11.76 -1.15 6.41
C GLN A 10 10.38 -0.57 6.14
N ARG A 11 10.16 -0.05 4.94
CA ARG A 11 8.85 0.44 4.53
C ARG A 11 8.07 -0.58 3.74
N VAL A 12 6.79 -0.70 4.08
CA VAL A 12 5.81 -1.50 3.38
C VAL A 12 4.66 -0.59 2.98
N ALA A 13 4.35 -0.56 1.69
CA ALA A 13 3.22 0.22 1.18
C ALA A 13 1.99 -0.69 1.03
N LEU A 14 0.87 -0.28 1.60
CA LEU A 14 -0.44 -0.89 1.35
C LEU A 14 -1.08 -0.21 0.16
N CYS A 15 -1.23 -0.95 -0.93
CA CYS A 15 -1.74 -0.47 -2.22
C CYS A 15 -2.95 -1.29 -2.65
N GLY A 16 -3.64 -0.84 -3.70
CA GLY A 16 -4.85 -1.49 -4.21
C GLY A 16 -5.95 -0.49 -4.57
N ASN A 17 -6.94 -0.97 -5.31
CA ASN A 17 -8.04 -0.14 -5.81
C ASN A 17 -8.78 0.56 -4.65
N PRO A 18 -9.47 1.68 -4.89
CA PRO A 18 -10.40 2.25 -3.92
C PRO A 18 -11.36 1.18 -3.35
N ASN A 19 -11.68 1.30 -2.06
CA ASN A 19 -12.63 0.42 -1.35
C ASN A 19 -12.27 -1.07 -1.22
N THR A 20 -11.03 -1.49 -1.50
CA THR A 20 -10.59 -2.91 -1.34
C THR A 20 -10.20 -3.31 0.09
N GLY A 21 -10.57 -2.54 1.11
CA GLY A 21 -10.26 -2.88 2.51
C GLY A 21 -8.85 -2.50 3.00
N LYS A 22 -8.07 -1.72 2.23
CA LYS A 22 -6.71 -1.23 2.63
C LYS A 22 -6.67 -0.60 4.01
N THR A 23 -7.54 0.37 4.28
CA THR A 23 -7.55 1.08 5.57
C THR A 23 -7.92 0.15 6.74
N THR A 24 -8.79 -0.84 6.50
CA THR A 24 -9.10 -1.89 7.49
C THR A 24 -7.87 -2.73 7.79
N LEU A 25 -7.16 -3.20 6.77
CA LEU A 25 -5.92 -3.96 6.92
C LEU A 25 -4.82 -3.11 7.59
N PHE A 26 -4.66 -1.85 7.19
CA PHE A 26 -3.73 -0.89 7.81
C PHE A 26 -3.99 -0.78 9.32
N ASN A 27 -5.25 -0.58 9.73
CA ASN A 27 -5.61 -0.44 11.14
C ASN A 27 -5.35 -1.73 11.90
N ALA A 28 -5.63 -2.90 11.31
CA ALA A 28 -5.34 -4.20 11.92
C ALA A 28 -3.83 -4.39 12.16
N LEU A 29 -3.01 -4.07 11.16
CA LEU A 29 -1.54 -4.20 11.21
C LEU A 29 -0.89 -3.20 12.17
N THR A 30 -1.42 -1.98 12.29
CA THR A 30 -0.84 -0.89 13.08
C THR A 30 -1.50 -0.72 14.47
N GLY A 31 -2.59 -1.44 14.73
CA GLY A 31 -3.38 -1.27 15.95
C GLY A 31 -4.13 0.05 16.01
N ALA A 32 -4.49 0.59 14.83
CA ALA A 32 -5.09 1.91 14.64
C ALA A 32 -4.23 3.08 15.17
N GLN A 33 -2.93 2.86 15.40
CA GLN A 33 -1.97 3.90 15.78
C GLN A 33 -1.34 4.50 14.53
N ALA A 34 -2.10 5.38 13.87
CA ALA A 34 -1.65 6.11 12.70
C ALA A 34 -1.12 7.50 13.08
N ARG A 35 -0.03 7.91 12.44
CA ARG A 35 0.30 9.32 12.24
C ARG A 35 -0.33 9.74 10.93
N THR A 36 -1.19 10.75 10.98
CA THR A 36 -1.84 11.33 9.80
C THR A 36 -1.27 12.71 9.54
N GLY A 37 -0.94 12.99 8.28
CA GLY A 37 -0.59 14.30 7.78
C GLY A 37 -1.06 14.44 6.34
N ASN A 38 -0.53 15.44 5.62
CA ASN A 38 -0.75 15.58 4.18
C ASN A 38 0.57 15.38 3.45
N TYR A 39 0.51 14.92 2.20
CA TYR A 39 1.68 14.99 1.32
C TYR A 39 2.04 16.45 1.03
N PRO A 40 3.33 16.79 0.81
CA PRO A 40 3.76 18.16 0.59
C PRO A 40 3.03 18.84 -0.58
N GLY A 41 2.45 20.02 -0.32
CA GLY A 41 1.83 20.84 -1.35
C GLY A 41 0.45 20.39 -1.84
N VAL A 42 -0.15 19.38 -1.21
CA VAL A 42 -1.46 18.82 -1.61
C VAL A 42 -2.32 18.51 -0.37
N THR A 43 -3.62 18.35 -0.56
CA THR A 43 -4.59 18.03 0.51
C THR A 43 -4.84 16.53 0.67
N VAL A 44 -3.96 15.69 0.13
CA VAL A 44 -4.13 14.24 0.16
C VAL A 44 -3.56 13.69 1.45
N ASP A 45 -4.39 12.94 2.16
CA ASP A 45 -4.03 12.33 3.45
C ASP A 45 -2.88 11.33 3.28
N ARG A 46 -1.89 11.44 4.17
CA ARG A 46 -0.77 10.53 4.35
C ARG A 46 -0.91 9.85 5.70
N ARG A 47 -1.21 8.55 5.70
CA ARG A 47 -1.35 7.74 6.92
C ARG A 47 -0.18 6.76 7.02
N VAL A 48 0.53 6.84 8.14
CA VAL A 48 1.70 6.00 8.40
C VAL A 48 1.64 5.44 9.82
N GLY A 49 1.98 4.17 10.00
CA GLY A 49 1.97 3.52 11.30
C GLY A 49 3.03 2.44 11.39
N ARG A 50 3.47 2.11 12.61
CA ARG A 50 4.41 1.00 12.82
C ARG A 50 3.65 -0.33 12.81
N LEU A 51 4.27 -1.37 12.28
CA LEU A 51 3.72 -2.72 12.36
C LEU A 51 3.72 -3.19 13.82
N ARG A 52 2.58 -3.72 14.29
CA ARG A 52 2.49 -4.27 15.65
C ARG A 52 3.50 -5.41 15.85
N GLY A 53 4.28 -5.30 16.92
CA GLY A 53 5.33 -6.27 17.26
C GLY A 53 6.62 -6.15 16.42
N ARG A 54 6.71 -5.19 15.50
CA ARG A 54 7.88 -4.91 14.66
C ARG A 54 8.05 -3.41 14.45
N GLU A 55 8.70 -2.75 15.42
CA GLU A 55 8.90 -1.30 15.36
C GLU A 55 9.87 -0.83 14.27
N ASP A 56 10.67 -1.76 13.74
CA ASP A 56 11.57 -1.58 12.60
C ASP A 56 10.83 -1.61 11.24
N VAL A 57 9.52 -1.83 11.23
CA VAL A 57 8.69 -1.85 10.03
C VAL A 57 7.65 -0.74 10.08
N GLU A 58 7.65 0.10 9.05
CA GLU A 58 6.69 1.17 8.85
C GLU A 58 5.74 0.83 7.70
N ILE A 59 4.44 0.96 7.97
CA ILE A 59 3.36 0.73 7.03
C ILE A 59 2.84 2.08 6.54
N ILE A 60 2.75 2.25 5.23
CA ILE A 60 2.14 3.42 4.58
C ILE A 60 0.81 3.00 3.96
N ASP A 61 -0.28 3.70 4.30
CA ASP A 61 -1.55 3.57 3.57
C ASP A 61 -1.48 4.44 2.32
N VAL A 62 -1.50 3.82 1.14
CA VAL A 62 -1.41 4.55 -0.14
C VAL A 62 -2.81 4.87 -0.63
N PRO A 63 -3.06 6.09 -1.18
CA PRO A 63 -4.33 6.39 -1.81
C PRO A 63 -4.75 5.32 -2.82
N GLY A 64 -6.05 5.06 -2.89
CA GLY A 64 -6.58 4.03 -3.78
C GLY A 64 -6.26 4.35 -5.24
N THR A 65 -5.64 3.40 -5.94
CA THR A 65 -5.35 3.52 -7.37
C THR A 65 -5.70 2.23 -8.10
N TYR A 66 -6.24 2.36 -9.31
CA TYR A 66 -6.60 1.23 -10.16
C TYR A 66 -5.44 0.74 -11.02
N SER A 67 -4.44 1.59 -11.26
CA SER A 67 -3.32 1.32 -12.16
C SER A 67 -2.14 2.24 -11.88
N LEU A 68 -0.98 1.93 -12.42
CA LEU A 68 0.21 2.77 -12.46
C LEU A 68 0.11 3.85 -13.56
N THR A 69 -1.07 4.43 -13.69
CA THR A 69 -1.37 5.54 -14.60
C THR A 69 -2.29 6.49 -13.86
N ALA A 70 -1.78 7.68 -13.56
CA ALA A 70 -2.51 8.65 -12.77
C ALA A 70 -3.51 9.43 -13.63
N ARG A 71 -4.73 9.58 -13.14
CA ARG A 71 -5.77 10.48 -13.67
C ARG A 71 -6.23 11.50 -12.64
N SER A 72 -5.73 11.42 -11.41
CA SER A 72 -5.97 12.35 -10.31
C SER A 72 -4.69 12.63 -9.50
N VAL A 73 -4.74 13.64 -8.64
CA VAL A 73 -3.65 13.95 -7.71
C VAL A 73 -3.39 12.78 -6.75
N ASP A 74 -4.46 12.16 -6.24
CA ASP A 74 -4.38 10.99 -5.36
C ASP A 74 -3.70 9.81 -6.06
N GLU A 75 -4.05 9.53 -7.32
CA GLU A 75 -3.43 8.47 -8.11
C GLU A 75 -1.97 8.80 -8.47
N GLN A 76 -1.63 10.07 -8.68
CA GLN A 76 -0.25 10.50 -8.89
C GLN A 76 0.60 10.24 -7.63
N ILE A 77 0.10 10.62 -6.46
CA ILE A 77 0.78 10.35 -5.18
C ILE A 77 0.92 8.85 -4.95
N ALA A 78 -0.13 8.07 -5.26
CA ALA A 78 -0.06 6.62 -5.14
C ALA A 78 1.07 6.04 -6.01
N LEU A 79 1.17 6.50 -7.26
CA LEU A 79 2.23 6.11 -8.17
C LEU A 79 3.61 6.52 -7.64
N ASP A 80 3.75 7.76 -7.18
CA ASP A 80 5.01 8.28 -6.66
C ASP A 80 5.47 7.46 -5.43
N VAL A 81 4.58 7.12 -4.51
CA VAL A 81 4.92 6.26 -3.36
C VAL A 81 5.33 4.85 -3.80
N ILE A 82 4.57 4.22 -4.71
CA ILE A 82 4.86 2.88 -5.23
C ILE A 82 6.23 2.82 -5.92
N LEU A 83 6.57 3.86 -6.68
CA LEU A 83 7.83 3.97 -7.42
C LEU A 83 9.00 4.46 -6.56
N GLY A 84 8.75 4.95 -5.34
CA GLY A 84 9.78 5.59 -4.51
C GLY A 84 10.18 6.98 -5.01
N LEU A 85 9.27 7.67 -5.69
CA LEU A 85 9.40 9.04 -6.23
C LEU A 85 8.62 10.07 -5.41
N ALA A 86 8.04 9.69 -4.27
CA ALA A 86 7.21 10.58 -3.46
C ALA A 86 7.97 11.89 -3.12
N PRO A 87 7.29 13.05 -3.06
CA PRO A 87 7.96 14.34 -2.88
C PRO A 87 8.78 14.46 -1.58
N ASP A 88 8.43 13.66 -0.58
CA ASP A 88 9.11 13.53 0.72
C ASP A 88 10.13 12.37 0.76
N ALA A 89 10.30 11.64 -0.35
CA ALA A 89 11.17 10.47 -0.44
C ALA A 89 12.67 10.82 -0.38
N ALA A 90 13.34 10.51 0.73
CA ALA A 90 14.79 10.27 0.69
C ALA A 90 15.13 9.10 -0.28
N PRO A 91 16.37 9.01 -0.78
CA PRO A 91 16.77 8.01 -1.79
C PRO A 91 16.50 6.53 -1.40
N ASP A 92 16.43 6.24 -0.09
CA ASP A 92 16.18 4.91 0.47
C ASP A 92 14.70 4.65 0.82
N GLU A 93 13.78 5.51 0.35
CA GLU A 93 12.36 5.49 0.76
C GLU A 93 11.44 4.68 -0.14
N ARG A 94 11.97 4.06 -1.21
CA ARG A 94 11.19 3.10 -2.00
C ARG A 94 10.70 1.97 -1.08
N PRO A 95 9.40 1.63 -1.08
CA PRO A 95 8.90 0.53 -0.28
C PRO A 95 9.65 -0.77 -0.60
N ALA A 96 10.12 -1.45 0.46
CA ALA A 96 10.80 -2.74 0.34
C ALA A 96 9.84 -3.86 -0.06
N LEU A 97 8.53 -3.66 0.20
CA LEU A 97 7.43 -4.56 -0.14
C LEU A 97 6.18 -3.73 -0.46
N LEU A 98 5.47 -4.13 -1.51
CA LEU A 98 4.11 -3.70 -1.80
C LEU A 98 3.14 -4.78 -1.31
N VAL A 99 2.26 -4.44 -0.40
CA VAL A 99 1.13 -5.28 0.00
C VAL A 99 -0.09 -4.80 -0.77
N ILE A 100 -0.52 -5.57 -1.78
CA ILE A 100 -1.57 -5.17 -2.71
C ILE A 100 -2.87 -5.85 -2.29
N CYS A 101 -3.84 -5.03 -1.85
CA CYS A 101 -5.19 -5.48 -1.49
C CYS A 101 -6.00 -5.75 -2.75
N VAL A 102 -6.36 -7.01 -2.96
CA VAL A 102 -7.16 -7.48 -4.09
C VAL A 102 -8.52 -7.91 -3.57
N ASP A 103 -9.59 -7.28 -4.08
CA ASP A 103 -10.96 -7.62 -3.72
C ASP A 103 -11.37 -8.94 -4.39
N ALA A 104 -11.72 -9.95 -3.58
CA ALA A 104 -12.11 -11.27 -4.04
C ALA A 104 -13.40 -11.25 -4.88
N THR A 105 -14.26 -10.25 -4.72
CA THR A 105 -15.48 -10.09 -5.53
C THR A 105 -15.19 -9.49 -6.92
N GLN A 106 -14.00 -8.91 -7.13
CA GLN A 106 -13.61 -8.17 -8.33
C GLN A 106 -12.19 -8.51 -8.81
N LEU A 107 -11.82 -9.79 -8.78
CA LEU A 107 -10.45 -10.26 -9.03
C LEU A 107 -9.81 -9.68 -10.29
N ALA A 108 -10.45 -9.77 -11.45
CA ALA A 108 -9.87 -9.33 -12.72
C ALA A 108 -9.48 -7.84 -12.71
N ARG A 109 -10.36 -6.99 -12.14
CA ARG A 109 -10.12 -5.55 -12.00
C ARG A 109 -9.03 -5.26 -10.97
N SER A 110 -9.03 -5.96 -9.84
CA SER A 110 -8.10 -5.71 -8.74
C SER A 110 -6.72 -6.31 -8.97
N SER A 111 -6.60 -7.38 -9.76
CA SER A 111 -5.33 -8.00 -10.11
C SER A 111 -4.51 -7.18 -11.10
N TYR A 112 -5.12 -6.22 -11.80
CA TYR A 112 -4.43 -5.39 -12.79
C TYR A 112 -3.22 -4.64 -12.19
N LEU A 113 -3.38 -4.06 -11.00
CA LEU A 113 -2.29 -3.39 -10.28
C LEU A 113 -1.17 -4.36 -9.88
N VAL A 114 -1.50 -5.62 -9.57
CA VAL A 114 -0.51 -6.65 -9.22
C VAL A 114 0.40 -6.94 -10.41
N VAL A 115 -0.19 -7.12 -11.60
CA VAL A 115 0.56 -7.40 -12.83
C VAL A 115 1.53 -6.25 -13.12
N GLN A 116 1.06 -5.00 -13.07
CA GLN A 116 1.91 -3.84 -13.32
C GLN A 116 3.04 -3.70 -12.29
N ALA A 117 2.77 -3.95 -11.00
CA ALA A 117 3.79 -3.93 -9.97
C ALA A 117 4.86 -5.01 -10.19
N GLN A 118 4.45 -6.20 -10.64
CA GLN A 118 5.36 -7.29 -10.99
C GLN A 118 6.21 -6.99 -12.24
N GLU A 119 5.63 -6.37 -13.27
CA GLU A 119 6.35 -5.92 -14.47
C GLU A 119 7.45 -4.90 -14.14
N LEU A 120 7.25 -4.08 -13.10
CA LEU A 120 8.27 -3.17 -12.56
C LEU A 120 9.29 -3.84 -11.63
N GLY A 121 9.22 -5.16 -11.45
CA GLY A 121 10.11 -5.92 -10.57
C GLY A 121 9.91 -5.62 -9.08
N ALA A 122 8.76 -5.06 -8.69
CA ALA A 122 8.48 -4.80 -7.29
C ALA A 122 8.25 -6.11 -6.51
N ARG A 123 8.75 -6.17 -5.28
CA ARG A 123 8.40 -7.25 -4.35
C ARG A 123 6.95 -7.05 -3.93
N CYS A 124 6.09 -8.00 -4.26
CA CYS A 124 4.65 -7.90 -4.00
C CYS A 124 4.18 -9.02 -3.08
N LEU A 125 3.28 -8.69 -2.16
CA LEU A 125 2.47 -9.62 -1.39
C LEU A 125 1.00 -9.30 -1.67
N VAL A 126 0.25 -10.27 -2.17
CA VAL A 126 -1.18 -10.09 -2.43
C VAL A 126 -1.97 -10.37 -1.16
N ALA A 127 -2.70 -9.37 -0.68
CA ALA A 127 -3.68 -9.52 0.39
C ALA A 127 -5.06 -9.66 -0.26
N LEU A 128 -5.57 -10.89 -0.34
CA LEU A 128 -6.93 -11.12 -0.83
C LEU A 128 -7.95 -10.69 0.25
N THR A 129 -8.78 -9.70 -0.07
CA THR A 129 -9.76 -9.09 0.83
C THR A 129 -11.19 -9.37 0.36
N MET A 130 -12.19 -9.06 1.20
CA MET A 130 -13.62 -9.30 0.91
C MET A 130 -13.96 -10.77 0.60
N THR A 131 -13.21 -11.71 1.19
CA THR A 131 -13.36 -13.14 0.93
C THR A 131 -14.67 -13.71 1.48
N ASP A 132 -15.23 -13.06 2.50
CA ASP A 132 -16.55 -13.36 3.05
C ASP A 132 -17.69 -12.91 2.13
N GLU A 133 -17.50 -11.84 1.36
CA GLU A 133 -18.48 -11.32 0.39
C GLU A 133 -18.47 -12.08 -0.95
N ALA A 134 -17.33 -12.66 -1.34
CA ALA A 134 -17.19 -13.38 -2.61
C ALA A 134 -18.09 -14.63 -2.72
N GLY A 135 -18.51 -15.20 -1.58
CA GLY A 135 -19.27 -16.45 -1.54
C GLY A 135 -18.51 -17.62 -2.20
N ASP A 136 -19.23 -18.71 -2.49
CA ASP A 136 -18.67 -19.86 -3.23
C ASP A 136 -18.63 -19.65 -4.76
N ALA A 137 -18.97 -18.45 -5.24
CA ALA A 137 -19.04 -18.17 -6.67
C ALA A 137 -17.62 -18.10 -7.26
N ALA A 138 -17.35 -18.94 -8.25
CA ALA A 138 -16.12 -18.84 -9.02
C ALA A 138 -16.04 -17.45 -9.69
N PRO A 139 -14.83 -16.86 -9.79
CA PRO A 139 -14.68 -15.55 -10.42
C PRO A 139 -15.17 -15.58 -11.86
N ASP A 140 -15.99 -14.59 -12.22
CA ASP A 140 -16.47 -14.39 -13.59
C ASP A 140 -15.27 -14.09 -14.50
N PRO A 141 -15.00 -14.91 -15.54
CA PRO A 141 -13.86 -14.71 -16.43
C PRO A 141 -14.01 -13.54 -17.40
N ALA A 142 -15.05 -12.72 -17.28
CA ALA A 142 -15.41 -11.64 -18.22
C ALA A 142 -14.56 -10.37 -18.08
#